data_AF-A0A7Y3DFC3-F1
#
_entry.id   AF-A0A7Y3DFC3-F1
#
_cell.length_a   1.000
_cell.length_b   1.000
_cell.length_c   1.000
_cell.angle_alpha   90.00
_cell.angle_beta   90.00
_cell.angle_gamma   90.00
#
_symmetry.space_group_name_H-M   'P 1'
#
loop_
_entity.id
_entity.type
_entity.pdbx_description
1 polymer ?
#
loop_
_entity_poly.entity_id
_entity_poly.type
_entity_poly.pdbx_seq_one_letter_code
_entity_poly.pdbx_strand_id
1 'polypeptide(L)'
;MADDAAPQPVVLVGLMGSGKTTVGRALAERLDYRFIDNDAGIEAEYDATGAELAERLGVERLHELEAAQLTNALDRFGGEPVVIATAASVVDDLECRSRLAGHRVVWLDAPPGYLAQRLGETDHRRKLGLDPARTLAAQASSRRSHFETVADVVVSVEGRSVHAIVEEILGALRPLPLMYTELAGWFHLITAPEDYAEEAGFYWATIRETARRPVRSLLELGSGGGNNAFHLKQHCDLTLVDLSPAMVELSREINPECHHHVGDMRTFDAGRRFDAVFIHDAIGYLTSLDEVRAAVENAARHLELGGVMLVVPDHVVENFQDGVEHGGHTRDGRSVQYEERTWDPDPADSTYLTHYVYRLSEHGEDVRTVEDTHVLGLFSRADWLEVIERAGLAAAAIPFDHSEVSYTPEVFTGTSEPDTA
;
A
#
# COMPACT_ATOMS: atom_id res chain seq x y z
N MET A 1 11.19 6.49 21.97
CA MET A 1 9.78 6.86 22.29
C MET A 1 9.12 7.10 20.94
N ALA A 2 8.10 6.30 20.60
CA ALA A 2 7.36 6.47 19.35
C ALA A 2 6.86 7.92 19.25
N ASP A 3 6.97 8.49 18.05
CA ASP A 3 6.55 9.85 17.74
C ASP A 3 5.08 10.04 18.16
N ASP A 4 4.85 10.87 19.17
CA ASP A 4 3.55 11.11 19.81
C ASP A 4 2.71 12.09 18.95
N ALA A 5 2.64 11.79 17.65
CA ALA A 5 1.73 12.46 16.75
C ALA A 5 0.30 12.06 17.15
N ALA A 6 -0.52 13.06 17.51
CA ALA A 6 -1.91 12.81 17.88
C ALA A 6 -2.61 11.98 16.78
N PRO A 7 -3.30 10.89 17.15
CA PRO A 7 -3.86 9.95 16.17
C PRO A 7 -4.84 10.69 15.25
N GLN A 8 -4.60 10.60 13.95
CA GLN A 8 -5.43 11.25 12.95
C GLN A 8 -6.71 10.44 12.70
N PRO A 9 -7.88 11.09 12.56
CA PRO A 9 -9.10 10.44 12.11
C PRO A 9 -8.91 9.72 10.77
N VAL A 10 -9.50 8.53 10.66
CA VAL A 10 -9.67 7.82 9.38
C VAL A 10 -11.10 8.07 8.89
N VAL A 11 -11.25 8.77 7.76
CA VAL A 11 -12.56 9.15 7.22
C VAL A 11 -12.88 8.31 5.99
N LEU A 12 -13.99 7.57 6.04
CA LEU A 12 -14.48 6.77 4.92
C LEU A 12 -15.47 7.58 4.08
N VAL A 13 -15.15 7.72 2.79
CA VAL A 13 -15.99 8.35 1.77
C VAL A 13 -16.37 7.36 0.67
N GLY A 14 -17.40 7.68 -0.12
CA GLY A 14 -17.86 6.85 -1.23
C GLY A 14 -19.39 6.81 -1.33
N LEU A 15 -19.89 6.28 -2.44
CA LEU A 15 -21.32 6.27 -2.73
C LEU A 15 -22.11 5.36 -1.78
N MET A 16 -23.43 5.55 -1.74
CA MET A 16 -24.32 4.66 -1.00
C MET A 16 -24.19 3.21 -1.51
N GLY A 17 -24.18 2.24 -0.60
CA GLY A 17 -23.97 0.83 -0.93
C GLY A 17 -22.51 0.38 -1.01
N SER A 18 -21.53 1.30 -0.93
CA SER A 18 -20.10 0.93 -0.94
C SER A 18 -19.67 0.19 0.33
N GLY A 19 -20.47 0.26 1.40
CA GLY A 19 -20.22 -0.47 2.65
C GLY A 19 -19.50 0.32 3.73
N LYS A 20 -19.46 1.66 3.65
CA LYS A 20 -18.80 2.55 4.64
C LYS A 20 -19.12 2.19 6.10
N THR A 21 -20.38 1.96 6.46
CA THR A 21 -20.75 1.56 7.83
C THR A 21 -20.19 0.20 8.22
N THR A 22 -20.26 -0.79 7.33
CA THR A 22 -19.79 -2.15 7.60
C THR A 22 -18.27 -2.22 7.68
N VAL A 23 -17.58 -1.63 6.69
CA VAL A 23 -16.11 -1.55 6.64
C VAL A 23 -15.60 -0.68 7.78
N GLY A 24 -16.23 0.46 8.06
CA GLY A 24 -15.82 1.37 9.13
C GLY A 24 -15.91 0.76 10.52
N ARG A 25 -16.94 -0.05 10.81
CA ARG A 25 -17.02 -0.80 12.08
C ARG A 25 -15.90 -1.82 12.20
N ALA A 26 -15.68 -2.62 11.17
CA ALA A 26 -14.64 -3.65 11.18
C ALA A 26 -13.23 -3.04 11.26
N LEU A 27 -12.99 -1.93 10.55
CA LEU A 27 -11.74 -1.17 10.61
C LEU A 27 -11.51 -0.57 11.99
N ALA A 28 -12.53 0.05 12.59
CA ALA A 28 -12.45 0.61 13.93
C ALA A 28 -12.11 -0.47 14.98
N GLU A 29 -12.72 -1.66 14.87
CA GLU A 29 -12.40 -2.80 15.75
C GLU A 29 -10.94 -3.26 15.59
N ARG A 30 -10.43 -3.33 14.35
CA ARG A 30 -9.04 -3.74 14.08
C ARG A 30 -8.01 -2.72 14.57
N LEU A 31 -8.34 -1.43 14.52
CA LEU A 31 -7.48 -0.33 14.97
C LEU A 31 -7.60 -0.03 16.47
N ASP A 32 -8.58 -0.62 17.17
CA ASP A 32 -9.02 -0.20 18.52
C ASP A 32 -9.45 1.29 18.57
N TYR A 33 -10.14 1.74 17.52
CA TYR A 33 -10.60 3.12 17.37
C TYR A 33 -12.09 3.21 17.68
N ARG A 34 -12.55 4.41 18.07
CA ARG A 34 -13.98 4.69 18.12
C ARG A 34 -14.57 4.72 16.70
N PHE A 35 -15.78 4.20 16.52
CA PHE A 35 -16.51 4.34 15.26
C PHE A 35 -17.61 5.42 15.35
N ILE A 36 -17.68 6.30 14.35
CA ILE A 36 -18.75 7.29 14.17
C ILE A 36 -19.37 7.09 12.78
N ASP A 37 -20.70 7.01 12.72
CA ASP A 37 -21.46 6.97 11.48
C ASP A 37 -22.33 8.23 11.38
N ASN A 38 -22.07 9.06 10.35
CA ASN A 38 -22.82 10.29 10.13
C ASN A 38 -24.32 10.04 10.00
N ASP A 39 -24.71 8.99 9.26
CA ASP A 39 -26.11 8.71 9.00
C ASP A 39 -26.82 8.34 10.31
N ALA A 40 -26.17 7.54 11.16
CA ALA A 40 -26.68 7.17 12.47
C ALA A 40 -26.76 8.38 13.43
N GLY A 41 -25.81 9.32 13.33
CA GLY A 41 -25.82 10.56 14.10
C GLY A 41 -27.04 11.45 13.78
N ILE A 42 -27.35 11.61 12.49
CA ILE A 42 -28.55 12.33 12.03
C ILE A 42 -29.82 11.62 12.50
N GLU A 43 -29.89 10.30 12.33
CA GLU A 43 -31.05 9.52 12.73
C GLU A 43 -31.35 9.65 14.23
N ALA A 44 -30.32 9.63 15.07
CA ALA A 44 -30.46 9.83 16.51
C ALA A 44 -30.86 11.26 16.90
N GLU A 45 -30.34 12.29 16.21
CA GLU A 45 -30.63 13.70 16.51
C GLU A 45 -32.05 14.10 16.10
N TYR A 46 -32.55 13.59 14.96
CA TYR A 46 -33.81 14.01 14.36
C TYR A 46 -34.96 13.01 14.50
N ASP A 47 -34.70 11.84 15.10
CA ASP A 47 -35.64 10.71 15.22
C ASP A 47 -36.30 10.37 13.87
N ALA A 48 -35.51 10.39 12.81
CA ALA A 48 -35.95 10.20 11.42
C ALA A 48 -34.79 9.77 10.53
N THR A 49 -35.07 8.87 9.58
CA THR A 49 -34.10 8.46 8.56
C THR A 49 -33.75 9.60 7.61
N GLY A 50 -32.57 9.55 6.98
CA GLY A 50 -32.20 10.52 5.95
C GLY A 50 -33.23 10.63 4.81
N ALA A 51 -33.94 9.54 4.49
CA ALA A 51 -34.99 9.56 3.46
C ALA A 51 -36.24 10.34 3.92
N GLU A 52 -36.69 10.14 5.16
CA GLU A 52 -37.80 10.88 5.74
C GLU A 52 -37.44 12.36 5.91
N LEU A 53 -36.19 12.65 6.25
CA LEU A 53 -35.68 14.02 6.32
C LEU A 53 -35.64 14.70 4.95
N ALA A 54 -35.18 14.01 3.91
CA ALA A 54 -35.22 14.54 2.54
C ALA A 54 -36.65 14.82 2.07
N GLU A 55 -37.61 13.94 2.37
CA GLU A 55 -39.03 14.15 2.03
C GLU A 55 -39.63 15.34 2.81
N ARG A 56 -39.29 15.47 4.10
CA ARG A 56 -39.83 16.49 5.00
C ARG A 56 -39.20 17.87 4.81
N LEU A 57 -37.89 17.94 4.57
CA LEU A 57 -37.08 19.17 4.62
C LEU A 57 -36.43 19.54 3.29
N GLY A 58 -36.42 18.63 2.30
CA GLY A 58 -35.69 18.78 1.05
C GLY A 58 -34.27 18.22 1.12
N VAL A 59 -33.74 17.86 -0.05
CA VAL A 59 -32.42 17.23 -0.19
C VAL A 59 -31.29 18.21 0.14
N GLU A 60 -31.43 19.50 -0.22
CA GLU A 60 -30.39 20.49 0.12
C GLU A 60 -30.22 20.61 1.64
N ARG A 61 -31.34 20.61 2.39
CA ARG A 61 -31.27 20.70 3.84
C ARG A 61 -30.68 19.44 4.48
N LEU A 62 -30.95 18.26 3.93
CA LEU A 62 -30.30 17.03 4.38
C LEU A 62 -28.78 17.11 4.18
N HIS A 63 -28.32 17.57 3.01
CA HIS A 63 -26.89 17.71 2.73
C HIS A 63 -26.20 18.70 3.68
N GLU A 64 -26.86 19.80 4.04
CA GLU A 64 -26.36 20.73 5.07
C GLU A 64 -26.21 20.06 6.44
N LEU A 65 -27.15 19.19 6.83
CA LEU A 65 -27.07 18.42 8.08
C LEU A 65 -25.94 17.38 8.03
N GLU A 66 -25.78 16.69 6.91
CA GLU A 66 -24.70 15.71 6.68
C GLU A 66 -23.31 16.37 6.75
N ALA A 67 -23.15 17.54 6.13
CA ALA A 67 -21.95 18.35 6.23
C ALA A 67 -21.68 18.76 7.69
N ALA A 68 -22.70 19.27 8.39
CA ALA A 68 -22.57 19.68 9.78
C ALA A 68 -22.22 18.52 10.74
N GLN A 69 -22.69 17.30 10.48
CA GLN A 69 -22.30 16.14 11.29
C GLN A 69 -20.82 15.79 11.11
N LEU A 70 -20.31 15.80 9.87
CA LEU A 70 -18.88 15.57 9.62
C LEU A 70 -18.03 16.62 10.33
N THR A 71 -18.35 17.90 10.19
CA THR A 71 -17.60 18.98 10.83
C THR A 71 -17.62 18.85 12.35
N ASN A 72 -18.78 18.57 12.94
CA ASN A 72 -18.89 18.31 14.37
C ASN A 72 -18.08 17.10 14.83
N ALA A 73 -18.05 16.00 14.07
CA ALA A 73 -17.25 14.82 14.41
C ALA A 73 -15.76 15.16 14.40
N LEU A 74 -15.30 15.90 13.39
CA LEU A 74 -13.91 16.37 13.27
C LEU A 74 -13.54 17.45 14.31
N ASP A 75 -14.49 18.20 14.86
CA ASP A 75 -14.21 19.16 15.94
C ASP A 75 -14.17 18.51 17.32
N ARG A 76 -14.91 17.42 17.51
CA ARG A 76 -15.17 16.83 18.83
C ARG A 76 -14.38 15.57 19.13
N PHE A 77 -13.64 15.01 18.17
CA PHE A 77 -12.82 13.82 18.44
C PHE A 77 -11.71 14.09 19.45
N GLY A 78 -11.29 15.35 19.63
CA GLY A 78 -10.45 15.76 20.77
C GLY A 78 -9.07 15.10 20.82
N GLY A 79 -8.58 14.59 19.68
CA GLY A 79 -7.34 13.81 19.62
C GLY A 79 -7.52 12.31 19.93
N GLU A 80 -8.73 11.81 20.14
CA GLU A 80 -9.01 10.38 20.29
C GLU A 80 -9.02 9.67 18.92
N PRO A 81 -8.40 8.50 18.78
CA PRO A 81 -8.44 7.73 17.54
C PRO A 81 -9.88 7.39 17.12
N VAL A 82 -10.25 7.76 15.89
CA VAL A 82 -11.62 7.59 15.39
C VAL A 82 -11.67 7.21 13.91
N VAL A 83 -12.60 6.32 13.56
CA VAL A 83 -13.02 6.03 12.19
C VAL A 83 -14.39 6.66 11.95
N ILE A 84 -14.51 7.50 10.93
CA ILE A 84 -15.73 8.25 10.60
C ILE A 84 -16.27 7.78 9.24
N ALA A 85 -17.44 7.14 9.22
CA ALA A 85 -18.19 6.88 7.99
C ALA A 85 -19.08 8.08 7.65
N THR A 86 -18.94 8.61 6.44
CA THR A 86 -19.64 9.83 6.01
C THR A 86 -20.79 9.55 5.06
N ALA A 87 -21.73 10.49 4.93
CA ALA A 87 -22.70 10.48 3.83
C ALA A 87 -22.01 10.80 2.50
N ALA A 88 -22.50 10.26 1.38
CA ALA A 88 -21.84 10.47 0.08
C ALA A 88 -21.87 11.93 -0.41
N SER A 89 -22.78 12.75 0.12
CA SER A 89 -22.99 14.16 -0.18
C SER A 89 -21.97 15.09 0.48
N VAL A 90 -21.25 14.66 1.53
CA VAL A 90 -20.32 15.55 2.26
C VAL A 90 -19.23 16.10 1.35
N VAL A 91 -18.83 15.34 0.33
CA VAL A 91 -17.81 15.78 -0.63
C VAL A 91 -18.33 16.82 -1.62
N ASP A 92 -19.63 17.10 -1.67
CA ASP A 92 -20.19 18.19 -2.47
C ASP A 92 -19.93 19.56 -1.81
N ASP A 93 -19.82 19.58 -0.48
CA ASP A 93 -19.54 20.79 0.30
C ASP A 93 -18.05 21.15 0.31
N LEU A 94 -17.73 22.42 0.07
CA LEU A 94 -16.35 22.90 -0.03
C LEU A 94 -15.63 22.93 1.33
N GLU A 95 -16.35 23.27 2.40
CA GLU A 95 -15.78 23.31 3.75
C GLU A 95 -15.42 21.89 4.20
N CYS A 96 -16.32 20.92 4.00
CA CYS A 96 -16.04 19.52 4.26
C CYS A 96 -14.77 19.05 3.52
N ARG A 97 -14.65 19.31 2.21
CA ARG A 97 -13.45 18.94 1.44
C ARG A 97 -12.18 19.61 2.01
N SER A 98 -12.25 20.89 2.36
CA SER A 98 -11.11 21.60 2.95
C SER A 98 -10.68 21.02 4.30
N ARG A 99 -11.64 20.57 5.11
CA ARG A 99 -11.36 19.96 6.43
C ARG A 99 -10.82 18.55 6.33
N LEU A 100 -11.16 17.82 5.27
CA LEU A 100 -10.66 16.46 5.03
C LEU A 100 -9.17 16.41 4.70
N ALA A 101 -8.60 17.46 4.09
CA ALA A 101 -7.20 17.50 3.65
C ALA A 101 -6.13 17.34 4.76
N GLY A 102 -6.51 17.41 6.04
CA GLY A 102 -5.62 17.20 7.19
C GLY A 102 -5.78 15.85 7.87
N HIS A 103 -6.56 14.93 7.29
CA HIS A 103 -6.92 13.64 7.87
C HIS A 103 -6.70 12.53 6.86
N ARG A 104 -6.71 11.26 7.31
CA ARG A 104 -6.58 10.11 6.43
C ARG A 104 -7.94 9.78 5.81
N VAL A 105 -8.11 10.01 4.51
CA VAL A 105 -9.36 9.78 3.80
C VAL A 105 -9.28 8.56 2.92
N VAL A 106 -10.17 7.60 3.16
CA VAL A 106 -10.29 6.37 2.39
C VAL A 106 -11.55 6.42 1.53
N TRP A 107 -11.38 6.40 0.22
CA TRP A 107 -12.49 6.27 -0.72
C TRP A 107 -12.77 4.79 -1.04
N LEU A 108 -13.95 4.32 -0.62
CA LEU A 108 -14.48 3.02 -1.03
C LEU A 108 -15.16 3.15 -2.41
N ASP A 109 -14.43 2.82 -3.47
CA ASP A 109 -14.90 2.92 -4.86
C ASP A 109 -15.55 1.62 -5.34
N ALA A 110 -16.61 1.76 -6.13
CA ALA A 110 -17.26 0.63 -6.78
C ALA A 110 -18.08 1.10 -8.00
N PRO A 111 -18.18 0.27 -9.05
CA PRO A 111 -19.03 0.57 -10.19
C PRO A 111 -20.49 0.77 -9.79
N PRO A 112 -21.20 1.77 -10.36
CA PRO A 112 -22.61 2.03 -10.04
C PRO A 112 -23.54 0.82 -10.21
N GLY A 113 -23.26 -0.05 -11.21
CA GLY A 113 -24.02 -1.28 -11.43
C GLY A 113 -23.92 -2.26 -10.27
N TYR A 114 -22.72 -2.45 -9.73
CA TYR A 114 -22.47 -3.28 -8.55
C TYR A 114 -23.18 -2.73 -7.30
N LEU A 115 -23.09 -1.42 -7.08
CA LEU A 115 -23.79 -0.75 -5.98
C LEU A 115 -25.32 -0.91 -6.07
N ALA A 116 -25.87 -0.76 -7.27
CA ALA A 116 -27.31 -0.94 -7.50
C ALA A 116 -27.77 -2.37 -7.20
N GLN A 117 -26.97 -3.38 -7.55
CA GLN A 117 -27.25 -4.78 -7.24
C GLN A 117 -27.28 -5.01 -5.73
N ARG A 118 -26.27 -4.52 -4.99
CA ARG A 118 -26.20 -4.64 -3.52
C ARG A 118 -27.39 -3.98 -2.81
N LEU A 119 -27.81 -2.80 -3.29
CA LEU A 119 -28.99 -2.12 -2.73
C LEU A 119 -30.30 -2.81 -3.07
N GLY A 120 -30.33 -3.61 -4.14
CA GLY A 120 -31.47 -4.45 -4.50
C GLY A 120 -31.80 -5.55 -3.47
N GLU A 121 -30.81 -5.92 -2.63
CA GLU A 121 -30.92 -6.94 -1.58
C GLU A 121 -31.27 -6.35 -0.20
N THR A 122 -31.46 -5.03 -0.09
CA THR A 122 -31.76 -4.31 1.16
C THR A 122 -32.96 -3.36 1.01
N ASP A 123 -33.53 -2.89 2.13
CA ASP A 123 -34.65 -1.92 2.14
C ASP A 123 -34.28 -0.54 1.55
N HIS A 124 -32.99 -0.30 1.29
CA HIS A 124 -32.47 0.94 0.70
C HIS A 124 -32.91 1.19 -0.74
N ARG A 125 -33.44 0.17 -1.45
CA ARG A 125 -34.01 0.31 -2.80
C ARG A 125 -35.08 1.40 -2.89
N ARG A 126 -35.85 1.63 -1.81
CA ARG A 126 -36.89 2.69 -1.78
C ARG A 126 -36.31 4.10 -1.89
N LYS A 127 -35.05 4.32 -1.50
CA LYS A 127 -34.41 5.65 -1.45
C LYS A 127 -33.95 6.17 -2.83
N LEU A 128 -33.68 5.29 -3.81
CA LEU A 128 -33.12 5.68 -5.12
C LEU A 128 -34.14 5.76 -6.28
N GLY A 129 -35.41 5.46 -6.00
CA GLY A 129 -36.49 5.49 -6.98
C GLY A 129 -36.51 4.30 -7.95
N LEU A 130 -37.14 4.49 -9.11
CA LEU A 130 -37.46 3.41 -10.07
C LEU A 130 -36.23 2.83 -10.79
N ASP A 131 -35.13 3.60 -10.91
CA ASP A 131 -33.89 3.17 -11.57
C ASP A 131 -32.65 3.53 -10.72
N PRO A 132 -32.34 2.71 -9.70
CA PRO A 132 -31.20 2.92 -8.81
C PRO A 132 -29.85 2.99 -9.54
N ALA A 133 -29.68 2.21 -10.61
CA ALA A 133 -28.44 2.16 -11.38
C ALA A 133 -28.17 3.49 -12.09
N ARG A 134 -29.18 4.07 -12.73
CA ARG A 134 -29.05 5.39 -13.38
C ARG A 134 -28.79 6.50 -12.37
N THR A 135 -29.46 6.49 -11.22
CA THR A 135 -29.25 7.48 -10.16
C THR A 135 -27.81 7.40 -9.61
N LEU A 136 -27.33 6.21 -9.30
CA LEU A 136 -25.96 5.99 -8.83
C LEU A 136 -24.92 6.36 -9.88
N ALA A 137 -25.18 6.08 -11.16
CA ALA A 137 -24.28 6.47 -12.24
C ALA A 137 -24.15 8.00 -12.34
N ALA A 138 -25.26 8.74 -12.24
CA ALA A 138 -25.24 10.20 -12.23
C ALA A 138 -24.46 10.74 -11.02
N GLN A 139 -24.67 10.17 -9.82
CA GLN A 139 -23.93 10.55 -8.62
C GLN A 139 -22.43 10.23 -8.70
N ALA A 140 -22.06 9.07 -9.26
CA ALA A 140 -20.67 8.70 -9.48
C ALA A 140 -19.99 9.70 -10.42
N SER A 141 -20.63 10.02 -11.55
CA SER A 141 -20.10 10.99 -12.50
C SER A 141 -19.96 12.38 -11.90
N SER A 142 -20.92 12.85 -11.11
CA SER A 142 -20.87 14.21 -10.54
C SER A 142 -19.87 14.35 -9.39
N ARG A 143 -19.59 13.27 -8.64
CA ARG A 143 -18.76 13.30 -7.42
C ARG A 143 -17.35 12.76 -7.61
N ARG A 144 -17.05 12.10 -8.73
CA ARG A 144 -15.75 11.45 -8.98
C ARG A 144 -14.57 12.38 -8.70
N SER A 145 -14.55 13.58 -9.29
CA SER A 145 -13.46 14.53 -9.08
C SER A 145 -13.35 14.98 -7.62
N HIS A 146 -14.45 15.06 -6.88
CA HIS A 146 -14.42 15.39 -5.46
C HIS A 146 -13.84 14.26 -4.63
N PHE A 147 -14.22 13.00 -4.88
CA PHE A 147 -13.63 11.85 -4.21
C PHE A 147 -12.13 11.74 -4.50
N GLU A 148 -11.73 11.85 -5.77
CA GLU A 148 -10.32 11.83 -6.20
C GLU A 148 -9.49 12.94 -5.53
N THR A 149 -10.10 14.12 -5.29
CA THR A 149 -9.40 15.25 -4.66
C THR A 149 -9.18 15.05 -3.17
N VAL A 150 -10.11 14.39 -2.47
CA VAL A 150 -10.02 14.25 -1.00
C VAL A 150 -9.38 12.95 -0.55
N ALA A 151 -9.34 11.92 -1.40
CA ALA A 151 -8.89 10.59 -1.01
C ALA A 151 -7.35 10.52 -0.94
N ASP A 152 -6.82 10.06 0.19
CA ASP A 152 -5.44 9.63 0.32
C ASP A 152 -5.29 8.17 -0.15
N VAL A 153 -6.33 7.36 0.09
CA VAL A 153 -6.37 5.93 -0.25
C VAL A 153 -7.64 5.64 -1.02
N VAL A 154 -7.53 4.94 -2.15
CA VAL A 154 -8.69 4.48 -2.94
C VAL A 154 -8.73 2.96 -2.91
N VAL A 155 -9.82 2.40 -2.40
CA VAL A 155 -10.01 0.95 -2.25
C VAL A 155 -11.23 0.52 -3.05
N SER A 156 -11.01 -0.34 -4.05
CA SER A 156 -12.11 -0.97 -4.78
C SER A 156 -12.82 -1.99 -3.87
N VAL A 157 -14.15 -1.97 -3.84
CA VAL A 157 -14.97 -2.89 -3.02
C VAL A 157 -15.75 -3.93 -3.84
N GLU A 158 -15.60 -3.94 -5.17
CA GLU A 158 -16.32 -4.85 -6.05
C GLU A 158 -15.85 -6.30 -5.87
N GLY A 159 -16.76 -7.21 -5.53
CA GLY A 159 -16.46 -8.64 -5.40
C GLY A 159 -15.56 -9.02 -4.22
N ARG A 160 -15.26 -8.08 -3.31
CA ARG A 160 -14.32 -8.28 -2.20
C ARG A 160 -15.03 -8.45 -0.87
N SER A 161 -14.43 -9.26 0.01
CA SER A 161 -14.88 -9.43 1.38
C SER A 161 -14.56 -8.19 2.21
N VAL A 162 -15.31 -7.98 3.30
CA VAL A 162 -15.03 -6.89 4.25
C VAL A 162 -13.62 -7.03 4.83
N HIS A 163 -13.20 -8.27 5.12
CA HIS A 163 -11.85 -8.56 5.61
C HIS A 163 -10.77 -8.06 4.64
N ALA A 164 -10.84 -8.45 3.36
CA ALA A 164 -9.85 -8.06 2.36
C ALA A 164 -9.80 -6.53 2.15
N ILE A 165 -10.95 -5.85 2.23
CA ILE A 165 -11.02 -4.38 2.16
C ILE A 165 -10.34 -3.75 3.39
N VAL A 166 -10.62 -4.26 4.59
CA VAL A 166 -10.03 -3.74 5.83
C VAL A 166 -8.52 -3.95 5.85
N GLU A 167 -8.00 -5.11 5.45
CA GLU A 167 -6.56 -5.37 5.43
C GLU A 167 -5.84 -4.46 4.41
N GLU A 168 -6.44 -4.17 3.24
CA GLU A 168 -5.88 -3.17 2.31
C GLU A 168 -5.82 -1.77 2.92
N ILE A 169 -6.89 -1.35 3.61
CA ILE A 169 -6.92 -0.05 4.29
C ILE A 169 -5.85 0.00 5.38
N LEU A 170 -5.75 -1.02 6.23
CA LEU A 170 -4.74 -1.08 7.29
C LEU A 170 -3.34 -0.95 6.71
N GLY A 171 -3.05 -1.70 5.64
CA GLY A 171 -1.75 -1.63 4.99
C GLY A 171 -1.46 -0.27 4.35
N ALA A 172 -2.46 0.39 3.76
CA ALA A 172 -2.31 1.74 3.20
C ALA A 172 -2.19 2.84 4.28
N LEU A 173 -2.69 2.60 5.50
CA LEU A 173 -2.57 3.54 6.61
C LEU A 173 -1.25 3.40 7.37
N ARG A 174 -0.49 2.31 7.18
CA ARG A 174 0.82 2.14 7.81
C ARG A 174 1.76 3.27 7.36
N PRO A 175 2.40 4.00 8.28
CA PRO A 175 3.40 4.99 7.90
C PRO A 175 4.57 4.28 7.22
N LEU A 176 5.08 4.89 6.15
CA LEU A 176 6.34 4.43 5.60
C LEU A 176 7.46 4.70 6.61
N PRO A 177 8.44 3.79 6.72
CA PRO A 177 9.66 4.06 7.47
C PRO A 177 10.29 5.41 7.15
N LEU A 178 10.96 6.00 8.17
CA LEU A 178 11.63 7.28 8.05
C LEU A 178 12.69 7.25 6.95
N MET A 179 13.37 6.11 6.78
CA MET A 179 14.36 5.91 5.72
C MET A 179 13.80 6.15 4.33
N TYR A 180 12.55 5.78 4.07
CA TYR A 180 11.92 5.97 2.76
C TYR A 180 11.20 7.32 2.64
N THR A 181 11.25 8.18 3.65
CA THR A 181 10.57 9.47 3.65
C THR A 181 11.53 10.58 4.09
N GLU A 182 11.50 10.98 5.36
CA GLU A 182 12.28 12.10 5.89
C GLU A 182 13.80 11.91 5.80
N LEU A 183 14.25 10.66 5.88
CA LEU A 183 15.67 10.31 5.82
C LEU A 183 16.10 9.81 4.43
N ALA A 184 15.23 9.88 3.42
CA ALA A 184 15.51 9.37 2.07
C ALA A 184 16.84 9.89 1.51
N GLY A 185 17.17 11.17 1.71
CA GLY A 185 18.45 11.74 1.27
C GLY A 185 19.71 11.12 1.88
N TRP A 186 19.59 10.18 2.82
CA TRP A 186 20.69 9.39 3.40
C TRP A 186 20.76 7.95 2.86
N PHE A 187 19.77 7.52 2.06
CA PHE A 187 19.60 6.13 1.63
C PHE A 187 20.85 5.55 0.98
N HIS A 188 21.41 6.18 -0.06
CA HIS A 188 22.62 5.70 -0.74
C HIS A 188 23.91 5.80 0.09
N LEU A 189 23.87 6.41 1.28
CA LEU A 189 24.98 6.37 2.25
C LEU A 189 24.84 5.23 3.26
N ILE A 190 23.68 4.60 3.35
CA ILE A 190 23.46 3.37 4.13
C ILE A 190 23.71 2.17 3.25
N THR A 191 23.25 2.25 2.00
CA THR A 191 23.23 1.17 1.03
C THR A 191 23.69 1.72 -0.32
N ALA A 192 24.99 1.62 -0.60
CA ALA A 192 25.56 2.19 -1.81
C ALA A 192 25.17 1.33 -3.03
N PRO A 193 24.79 1.93 -4.19
CA PRO A 193 24.46 1.17 -5.37
C PRO A 193 25.57 0.21 -5.80
N GLU A 194 26.84 0.58 -5.59
CA GLU A 194 27.99 -0.26 -5.94
C GLU A 194 28.03 -1.61 -5.20
N ASP A 195 27.44 -1.69 -4.00
CA ASP A 195 27.43 -2.91 -3.18
C ASP A 195 26.45 -3.96 -3.74
N TYR A 196 25.51 -3.56 -4.59
CA TYR A 196 24.48 -4.45 -5.18
C TYR A 196 24.96 -5.25 -6.40
N ALA A 197 26.24 -5.11 -6.79
CA ALA A 197 26.74 -5.71 -8.02
C ALA A 197 26.66 -7.25 -8.01
N GLU A 198 26.92 -7.89 -6.87
CA GLU A 198 26.85 -9.34 -6.71
C GLU A 198 25.41 -9.84 -6.80
N GLU A 199 24.51 -9.28 -5.99
CA GLU A 199 23.10 -9.64 -5.95
C GLU A 199 22.41 -9.39 -7.29
N ALA A 200 22.57 -8.20 -7.87
CA ALA A 200 21.95 -7.88 -9.15
C ALA A 200 22.45 -8.82 -10.27
N GLY A 201 23.72 -9.23 -10.22
CA GLY A 201 24.28 -10.23 -11.12
C GLY A 201 23.60 -11.59 -10.97
N PHE A 202 23.39 -12.04 -9.74
CA PHE A 202 22.66 -13.28 -9.43
C PHE A 202 21.18 -13.21 -9.85
N TYR A 203 20.48 -12.12 -9.53
CA TYR A 203 19.08 -11.91 -9.91
C TYR A 203 18.90 -11.89 -11.42
N TRP A 204 19.78 -11.20 -12.15
CA TRP A 204 19.75 -11.19 -13.61
C TRP A 204 19.99 -12.57 -14.22
N ALA A 205 20.97 -13.32 -13.70
CA ALA A 205 21.23 -14.69 -14.16
C ALA A 205 20.00 -15.58 -13.96
N THR A 206 19.39 -15.51 -12.77
CA THR A 206 18.19 -16.26 -12.40
C THR A 206 17.01 -15.93 -13.31
N ILE A 207 16.74 -14.64 -13.55
CA ILE A 207 15.69 -14.17 -14.46
C ILE A 207 15.91 -14.74 -15.86
N ARG A 208 17.13 -14.60 -16.40
CA ARG A 208 17.45 -15.03 -17.77
C ARG A 208 17.35 -16.56 -17.94
N GLU A 209 17.76 -17.32 -16.93
CA GLU A 209 17.77 -18.79 -16.98
C GLU A 209 16.39 -19.41 -16.76
N THR A 210 15.53 -18.72 -16.02
CA THR A 210 14.17 -19.19 -15.68
C THR A 210 13.14 -18.77 -16.74
N ALA A 211 13.30 -17.59 -17.34
CA ALA A 211 12.39 -17.11 -18.38
C ALA A 211 12.34 -18.06 -19.58
N ARG A 212 11.12 -18.32 -20.08
CA ARG A 212 10.89 -19.14 -21.29
C ARG A 212 10.86 -18.29 -22.56
N ARG A 213 11.31 -17.04 -22.47
CA ARG A 213 11.40 -16.05 -23.55
C ARG A 213 12.60 -15.12 -23.35
N PRO A 214 13.09 -14.45 -24.41
CA PRO A 214 14.09 -13.39 -24.24
C PRO A 214 13.54 -12.24 -23.40
N VAL A 215 14.29 -11.85 -22.35
CA VAL A 215 13.93 -10.73 -21.47
C VAL A 215 14.47 -9.42 -22.07
N ARG A 216 13.57 -8.53 -22.51
CA ARG A 216 13.91 -7.22 -23.06
C ARG A 216 13.32 -6.07 -22.25
N SER A 217 12.30 -6.35 -21.46
CA SER A 217 11.61 -5.41 -20.60
C SER A 217 11.39 -6.01 -19.21
N LEU A 218 11.65 -5.23 -18.17
CA LEU A 218 11.46 -5.61 -16.77
C LEU A 218 10.72 -4.52 -16.01
N LEU A 219 9.74 -4.93 -15.21
CA LEU A 219 9.04 -4.08 -14.23
C LEU A 219 9.59 -4.39 -12.84
N GLU A 220 10.16 -3.41 -12.16
CA GLU A 220 10.59 -3.52 -10.76
C GLU A 220 9.57 -2.82 -9.87
N LEU A 221 8.95 -3.59 -8.97
CA LEU A 221 7.99 -3.08 -7.98
C LEU A 221 8.69 -2.97 -6.62
N GLY A 222 8.59 -1.81 -5.99
CA GLY A 222 9.35 -1.50 -4.79
C GLY A 222 10.84 -1.29 -5.08
N SER A 223 11.15 -0.47 -6.09
CA SER A 223 12.54 -0.28 -6.57
C SER A 223 13.45 0.49 -5.60
N GLY A 224 12.89 1.10 -4.54
CA GLY A 224 13.61 1.95 -3.61
C GLY A 224 14.38 3.06 -4.31
N GLY A 225 15.59 3.35 -3.82
CA GLY A 225 16.53 4.27 -4.45
C GLY A 225 17.19 3.75 -5.74
N GLY A 226 16.74 2.62 -6.30
CA GLY A 226 17.16 2.12 -7.61
C GLY A 226 18.49 1.36 -7.64
N ASN A 227 18.93 0.78 -6.52
CA ASN A 227 20.25 0.15 -6.40
C ASN A 227 20.41 -1.09 -7.29
N ASN A 228 19.42 -1.99 -7.34
CA ASN A 228 19.42 -3.12 -8.28
C ASN A 228 19.32 -2.63 -9.73
N ALA A 229 18.39 -1.71 -10.01
CA ALA A 229 18.20 -1.11 -11.33
C ALA A 229 19.48 -0.48 -11.91
N PHE A 230 20.34 0.10 -11.05
CA PHE A 230 21.65 0.66 -11.42
C PHE A 230 22.52 -0.32 -12.20
N HIS A 231 22.45 -1.61 -11.85
CA HIS A 231 23.16 -2.69 -12.54
C HIS A 231 22.32 -3.33 -13.64
N LEU A 232 21.03 -3.51 -13.43
CA LEU A 232 20.15 -4.26 -14.35
C LEU A 232 19.84 -3.50 -15.65
N LYS A 233 19.85 -2.16 -15.63
CA LYS A 233 19.49 -1.30 -16.77
C LYS A 233 20.37 -1.48 -18.01
N GLN A 234 21.58 -2.02 -17.85
CA GLN A 234 22.46 -2.33 -18.97
C GLN A 234 21.98 -3.55 -19.79
N HIS A 235 21.04 -4.33 -19.25
CA HIS A 235 20.58 -5.58 -19.84
C HIS A 235 19.21 -5.51 -20.51
N CYS A 236 18.30 -4.65 -20.03
CA CYS A 236 16.94 -4.53 -20.54
C CYS A 236 16.30 -3.16 -20.22
N ASP A 237 15.17 -2.86 -20.87
CA ASP A 237 14.33 -1.68 -20.59
C ASP A 237 13.65 -1.81 -19.23
N LEU A 238 13.86 -0.84 -18.34
CA LEU A 238 13.34 -0.88 -16.96
C LEU A 238 12.21 0.11 -16.72
N THR A 239 11.16 -0.38 -16.08
CA THR A 239 10.14 0.45 -15.42
C THR A 239 10.23 0.22 -13.92
N LEU A 240 10.52 1.29 -13.19
CA LEU A 240 10.78 1.31 -11.75
C LEU A 240 9.59 1.96 -11.04
N VAL A 241 9.03 1.25 -10.07
CA VAL A 241 7.88 1.68 -9.29
C VAL A 241 8.22 1.63 -7.82
N ASP A 242 7.97 2.71 -7.10
CA ASP A 242 8.09 2.71 -5.64
C ASP A 242 6.93 3.48 -5.01
N LEU A 243 6.54 3.09 -3.80
CA LEU A 243 5.47 3.76 -3.06
C LEU A 243 5.91 5.15 -2.58
N SER A 244 7.21 5.33 -2.30
CA SER A 244 7.76 6.59 -1.83
C SER A 244 8.15 7.51 -3.00
N PRO A 245 7.56 8.71 -3.09
CA PRO A 245 8.01 9.74 -4.02
C PRO A 245 9.49 10.11 -3.85
N ALA A 246 9.99 10.14 -2.61
CA ALA A 246 11.37 10.49 -2.32
C ALA A 246 12.34 9.41 -2.84
N MET A 247 11.98 8.13 -2.72
CA MET A 247 12.77 7.04 -3.28
C MET A 247 12.78 7.07 -4.81
N VAL A 248 11.63 7.35 -5.44
CA VAL A 248 11.54 7.53 -6.90
C VAL A 248 12.45 8.67 -7.39
N GLU A 249 12.54 9.77 -6.64
CA GLU A 249 13.44 10.89 -6.96
C GLU A 249 14.92 10.46 -6.91
N LEU A 250 15.34 9.76 -5.86
CA LEU A 250 16.72 9.26 -5.72
C LEU A 250 17.07 8.23 -6.80
N SER A 251 16.15 7.30 -7.09
CA SER A 251 16.32 6.33 -8.17
C SER A 251 16.56 7.02 -9.51
N ARG A 252 15.83 8.12 -9.78
CA ARG A 252 15.99 8.90 -11.01
C ARG A 252 17.37 9.57 -11.13
N GLU A 253 18.01 9.92 -10.02
CA GLU A 253 19.35 10.53 -10.04
C GLU A 253 20.41 9.56 -10.56
N ILE A 254 20.33 8.29 -10.17
CA ILE A 254 21.30 7.26 -10.57
C ILE A 254 20.86 6.47 -11.81
N ASN A 255 19.57 6.51 -12.16
CA ASN A 255 18.96 5.78 -13.29
C ASN A 255 18.15 6.68 -14.25
N PRO A 256 18.67 7.82 -14.73
CA PRO A 256 17.89 8.77 -15.52
C PRO A 256 17.32 8.20 -16.83
N GLU A 257 17.84 7.09 -17.32
CA GLU A 257 17.37 6.39 -18.52
C GLU A 257 16.13 5.51 -18.30
N CYS A 258 15.81 5.13 -17.06
CA CYS A 258 14.69 4.23 -16.74
C CYS A 258 13.35 4.98 -16.64
N HIS A 259 12.24 4.26 -16.81
CA HIS A 259 10.90 4.78 -16.57
C HIS A 259 10.58 4.75 -15.06
N HIS A 260 10.04 5.83 -14.51
CA HIS A 260 9.84 6.00 -13.06
C HIS A 260 8.41 6.34 -12.72
N HIS A 261 7.82 5.62 -11.77
CA HIS A 261 6.46 5.85 -11.30
C HIS A 261 6.37 5.77 -9.78
N VAL A 262 5.56 6.65 -9.19
CA VAL A 262 5.09 6.47 -7.82
C VAL A 262 3.88 5.53 -7.88
N GLY A 263 3.89 4.45 -7.11
CA GLY A 263 2.81 3.47 -7.13
C GLY A 263 2.95 2.37 -6.09
N ASP A 264 1.80 1.81 -5.70
CA ASP A 264 1.73 0.68 -4.77
C ASP A 264 1.84 -0.64 -5.55
N MET A 265 2.79 -1.51 -5.17
CA MET A 265 2.99 -2.80 -5.83
C MET A 265 1.76 -3.71 -5.81
N ARG A 266 0.81 -3.52 -4.89
CA ARG A 266 -0.44 -4.29 -4.79
C ARG A 266 -1.45 -3.93 -5.87
N THR A 267 -1.39 -2.71 -6.41
CA THR A 267 -2.46 -2.18 -7.27
C THR A 267 -1.98 -1.46 -8.54
N PHE A 268 -0.71 -1.05 -8.60
CA PHE A 268 -0.11 -0.30 -9.70
C PHE A 268 -0.38 -0.97 -11.04
N ASP A 269 -0.88 -0.21 -12.02
CA ASP A 269 -1.15 -0.67 -13.39
C ASP A 269 -0.23 0.06 -14.38
N ALA A 270 0.68 -0.69 -15.00
CA ALA A 270 1.59 -0.14 -16.00
C ALA A 270 0.90 0.13 -17.37
N GLY A 271 -0.33 -0.36 -17.57
CA GLY A 271 -1.03 -0.31 -18.86
C GLY A 271 -0.39 -1.18 -19.95
N ARG A 272 0.60 -2.00 -19.61
CA ARG A 272 1.31 -2.94 -20.49
C ARG A 272 1.86 -4.13 -19.72
N ARG A 273 2.33 -5.15 -20.44
CA ARG A 273 3.01 -6.33 -19.89
C ARG A 273 4.52 -6.28 -20.14
N PHE A 274 5.27 -7.11 -19.42
CA PHE A 274 6.74 -7.16 -19.37
C PHE A 274 7.23 -8.61 -19.50
N ASP A 275 8.46 -8.78 -19.99
CA ASP A 275 9.08 -10.10 -20.07
C ASP A 275 9.49 -10.63 -18.68
N ALA A 276 9.79 -9.72 -17.75
CA ALA A 276 10.05 -10.02 -16.35
C ALA A 276 9.39 -9.02 -15.39
N VAL A 277 9.04 -9.49 -14.19
CA VAL A 277 8.67 -8.64 -13.05
C VAL A 277 9.56 -8.99 -11.87
N PHE A 278 10.11 -7.98 -11.20
CA PHE A 278 11.03 -8.14 -10.08
C PHE A 278 10.50 -7.41 -8.86
N ILE A 279 10.53 -8.07 -7.71
CA ILE A 279 10.25 -7.49 -6.40
C ILE A 279 11.37 -7.95 -5.47
N HIS A 280 12.14 -7.00 -4.95
CA HIS A 280 13.21 -7.29 -3.99
C HIS A 280 12.65 -7.31 -2.54
N ASP A 281 13.50 -6.98 -1.57
CA ASP A 281 13.23 -6.82 -0.14
C ASP A 281 12.00 -5.96 0.19
N ALA A 282 11.60 -5.04 -0.69
CA ALA A 282 10.36 -4.26 -0.54
C ALA A 282 9.09 -5.13 -0.34
N ILE A 283 9.07 -6.39 -0.81
CA ILE A 283 7.97 -7.32 -0.54
C ILE A 283 7.82 -7.64 0.95
N GLY A 284 8.90 -7.53 1.73
CA GLY A 284 8.94 -7.73 3.18
C GLY A 284 8.04 -6.75 3.93
N TYR A 285 7.67 -5.59 3.38
CA TYR A 285 6.77 -4.64 4.04
C TYR A 285 5.28 -5.02 3.96
N LEU A 286 4.95 -6.15 3.31
CA LEU A 286 3.60 -6.71 3.29
C LEU A 286 3.44 -7.65 4.48
N THR A 287 2.65 -7.26 5.48
CA THR A 287 2.60 -7.94 6.79
C THR A 287 1.50 -8.99 6.89
N SER A 288 0.82 -9.30 5.78
CA SER A 288 -0.17 -10.38 5.71
C SER A 288 -0.13 -11.11 4.37
N LEU A 289 -0.56 -12.38 4.36
CA LEU A 289 -0.63 -13.18 3.14
C LEU A 289 -1.61 -12.63 2.10
N ASP A 290 -2.64 -11.89 2.53
CA ASP A 290 -3.56 -11.25 1.59
C ASP A 290 -2.90 -10.08 0.86
N GLU A 291 -2.03 -9.33 1.53
CA GLU A 291 -1.22 -8.28 0.88
C GLU A 291 -0.18 -8.89 -0.07
N VAL A 292 0.54 -9.93 0.36
CA VAL A 292 1.48 -10.66 -0.49
C VAL A 292 0.77 -11.22 -1.73
N ARG A 293 -0.41 -11.81 -1.54
CA ARG A 293 -1.23 -12.31 -2.66
C ARG A 293 -1.60 -11.20 -3.63
N ALA A 294 -2.04 -10.04 -3.14
CA ALA A 294 -2.37 -8.90 -3.99
C ALA A 294 -1.16 -8.44 -4.82
N ALA A 295 0.02 -8.32 -4.21
CA ALA A 295 1.25 -7.95 -4.91
C ALA A 295 1.69 -8.99 -5.94
N VAL A 296 1.62 -10.28 -5.61
CA VAL A 296 2.00 -11.38 -6.52
C VAL A 296 1.01 -11.53 -7.68
N GLU A 297 -0.30 -11.43 -7.43
CA GLU A 297 -1.32 -11.39 -8.48
C GLU A 297 -1.14 -10.16 -9.38
N ASN A 298 -0.80 -9.01 -8.78
CA ASN A 298 -0.49 -7.80 -9.53
C ASN A 298 0.77 -7.98 -10.39
N ALA A 299 1.84 -8.58 -9.87
CA ALA A 299 3.03 -8.90 -10.67
C ALA A 299 2.69 -9.88 -11.81
N ALA A 300 1.93 -10.94 -11.53
CA ALA A 300 1.53 -11.93 -12.51
C ALA A 300 0.71 -11.34 -13.67
N ARG A 301 -0.21 -10.38 -13.41
CA ARG A 301 -0.99 -9.74 -14.49
C ARG A 301 -0.14 -8.91 -15.44
N HIS A 302 1.02 -8.42 -14.99
CA HIS A 302 1.97 -7.68 -15.80
C HIS A 302 2.94 -8.58 -16.56
N LEU A 303 2.90 -9.90 -16.40
CA LEU A 303 3.76 -10.79 -17.16
C LEU A 303 3.23 -11.07 -18.57
N GLU A 304 4.14 -11.05 -19.53
CA GLU A 304 3.95 -11.69 -20.82
C GLU A 304 3.95 -13.22 -20.69
N LEU A 305 3.30 -13.91 -21.63
CA LEU A 305 3.35 -15.39 -21.69
C LEU A 305 4.79 -15.87 -21.85
N GLY A 306 5.19 -16.88 -21.07
CA GLY A 306 6.59 -17.32 -20.99
C GLY A 306 7.53 -16.39 -20.21
N GLY A 307 7.02 -15.29 -19.65
CA GLY A 307 7.76 -14.39 -18.77
C GLY A 307 8.01 -14.97 -17.37
N VAL A 308 8.83 -14.26 -16.59
CA VAL A 308 9.23 -14.69 -15.24
C VAL A 308 9.03 -13.58 -14.22
N MET A 309 8.49 -13.93 -13.06
CA MET A 309 8.52 -13.08 -11.88
C MET A 309 9.61 -13.58 -10.92
N LEU A 310 10.33 -12.64 -10.30
CA LEU A 310 11.32 -12.88 -9.26
C LEU A 310 10.90 -12.11 -8.00
N VAL A 311 10.79 -12.79 -6.86
CA VAL A 311 10.45 -12.22 -5.56
C VAL A 311 11.52 -12.60 -4.55
N VAL A 312 12.06 -11.62 -3.82
CA VAL A 312 13.21 -11.81 -2.92
C VAL A 312 12.89 -11.19 -1.55
N PRO A 313 12.25 -11.93 -0.62
CA PRO A 313 12.12 -11.48 0.76
C PRO A 313 13.47 -11.62 1.49
N ASP A 314 13.73 -10.75 2.47
CA ASP A 314 14.94 -10.86 3.32
C ASP A 314 14.96 -12.20 4.08
N HIS A 315 13.81 -12.57 4.63
CA HIS A 315 13.68 -13.76 5.46
C HIS A 315 12.45 -14.59 5.11
N VAL A 316 12.60 -15.89 5.35
CA VAL A 316 11.50 -16.85 5.45
C VAL A 316 11.49 -17.43 6.87
N VAL A 317 10.35 -17.95 7.32
CA VAL A 317 10.22 -18.57 8.65
C VAL A 317 11.34 -19.58 8.91
N GLU A 318 11.76 -20.32 7.89
CA GLU A 318 12.76 -21.38 8.00
C GLU A 318 14.20 -20.89 8.19
N ASN A 319 14.54 -19.66 7.79
CA ASN A 319 15.89 -19.11 7.90
C ASN A 319 16.01 -17.92 8.86
N PHE A 320 14.88 -17.39 9.35
CA PHE A 320 14.84 -16.25 10.26
C PHE A 320 15.58 -16.52 11.58
N GLN A 321 16.39 -15.56 11.99
CA GLN A 321 17.09 -15.55 13.27
C GLN A 321 17.16 -14.13 13.79
N ASP A 322 17.00 -13.96 15.11
CA ASP A 322 17.30 -12.70 15.77
C ASP A 322 18.74 -12.27 15.46
N GLY A 323 18.90 -10.99 15.11
CA GLY A 323 20.15 -10.47 14.58
C GLY A 323 20.44 -9.04 15.00
N VAL A 324 21.72 -8.67 14.93
CA VAL A 324 22.17 -7.29 15.00
C VAL A 324 23.17 -7.05 13.88
N GLU A 325 22.91 -6.03 13.09
CA GLU A 325 23.76 -5.59 12.00
C GLU A 325 24.10 -4.11 12.17
N HIS A 326 25.16 -3.66 11.51
CA HIS A 326 25.57 -2.26 11.54
C HIS A 326 26.33 -1.92 10.28
N GLY A 327 26.22 -0.66 9.85
CA GLY A 327 26.89 -0.20 8.64
C GLY A 327 26.85 1.31 8.51
N GLY A 328 26.98 1.77 7.27
CA GLY A 328 26.94 3.17 6.89
C GLY A 328 28.26 3.70 6.35
N HIS A 329 28.16 4.75 5.54
CA HIS A 329 29.26 5.32 4.79
C HIS A 329 29.40 6.83 5.06
N THR A 330 30.61 7.34 4.78
CA THR A 330 30.91 8.77 4.74
C THR A 330 31.20 9.18 3.29
N ARG A 331 30.49 10.19 2.78
CA ARG A 331 30.71 10.74 1.44
C ARG A 331 30.37 12.22 1.41
N ASP A 332 31.18 13.01 0.71
CA ASP A 332 30.94 14.44 0.46
C ASP A 332 30.62 15.28 1.71
N GLY A 333 31.27 14.96 2.84
CA GLY A 333 31.07 15.67 4.11
C GLY A 333 29.81 15.28 4.87
N ARG A 334 29.05 14.30 4.40
CA ARG A 334 27.92 13.65 5.11
C ARG A 334 28.35 12.26 5.56
N SER A 335 27.93 11.85 6.76
CA SER A 335 28.19 10.51 7.28
C SER A 335 26.96 9.98 8.00
N VAL A 336 26.62 8.74 7.71
CA VAL A 336 25.62 7.96 8.43
C VAL A 336 26.29 6.72 9.01
N GLN A 337 25.90 6.38 10.23
CA GLN A 337 26.13 5.06 10.81
C GLN A 337 24.79 4.54 11.29
N TYR A 338 24.52 3.26 11.11
CA TYR A 338 23.33 2.64 11.65
C TYR A 338 23.68 1.39 12.46
N GLU A 339 22.86 1.12 13.45
CA GLU A 339 22.73 -0.20 14.08
C GLU A 339 21.30 -0.66 13.83
N GLU A 340 21.17 -1.87 13.33
CA GLU A 340 19.90 -2.54 13.06
C GLU A 340 19.77 -3.73 13.99
N ARG A 341 18.62 -3.86 14.66
CA ARG A 341 18.30 -5.03 15.45
C ARG A 341 17.01 -5.66 14.95
N THR A 342 17.09 -6.93 14.58
CA THR A 342 15.98 -7.71 14.02
C THR A 342 15.57 -8.79 15.01
N TRP A 343 14.28 -8.89 15.32
CA TRP A 343 13.73 -9.93 16.21
C TRP A 343 12.24 -10.18 15.96
N ASP A 344 11.79 -11.39 16.32
CA ASP A 344 10.37 -11.75 16.31
C ASP A 344 9.79 -11.70 17.75
N PRO A 345 8.94 -10.71 18.07
CA PRO A 345 8.33 -10.59 19.40
C PRO A 345 7.19 -11.59 19.65
N ASP A 346 6.53 -12.09 18.60
CA ASP A 346 5.40 -13.01 18.70
C ASP A 346 5.41 -14.03 17.53
N PRO A 347 6.10 -15.17 17.69
CA PRO A 347 6.20 -16.19 16.64
C PRO A 347 4.89 -16.86 16.24
N ALA A 348 3.77 -16.50 16.88
CA ALA A 348 2.44 -16.96 16.49
C ALA A 348 1.81 -16.09 15.39
N ASP A 349 2.34 -14.89 15.15
CA ASP A 349 1.91 -14.03 14.05
C ASP A 349 2.76 -14.22 12.78
N SER A 350 2.60 -13.34 11.81
CA SER A 350 3.29 -13.38 10.51
C SER A 350 4.22 -12.19 10.31
N THR A 351 4.81 -11.66 11.39
CA THR A 351 5.64 -10.47 11.35
C THR A 351 6.89 -10.59 12.20
N TYR A 352 7.89 -9.79 11.86
CA TYR A 352 9.05 -9.52 12.70
C TYR A 352 9.32 -8.02 12.73
N LEU A 353 10.13 -7.60 13.69
CA LEU A 353 10.49 -6.20 13.87
C LEU A 353 11.96 -5.99 13.55
N THR A 354 12.23 -4.88 12.90
CA THR A 354 13.58 -4.35 12.70
C THR A 354 13.65 -2.94 13.28
N HIS A 355 14.49 -2.74 14.30
CA HIS A 355 14.70 -1.45 14.93
C HIS A 355 16.04 -0.85 14.50
N TYR A 356 15.99 0.35 13.95
CA TYR A 356 17.14 1.10 13.50
C TYR A 356 17.50 2.23 14.47
N VAL A 357 18.79 2.40 14.72
CA VAL A 357 19.37 3.59 15.34
C VAL A 357 20.34 4.23 14.35
N TYR A 358 19.92 5.32 13.72
CA TYR A 358 20.72 6.11 12.80
C TYR A 358 21.48 7.21 13.53
N ARG A 359 22.79 7.33 13.28
CA ARG A 359 23.63 8.46 13.67
C ARG A 359 24.04 9.21 12.40
N LEU A 360 23.44 10.38 12.21
CA LEU A 360 23.57 11.22 11.03
C LEU A 360 24.46 12.43 11.34
N SER A 361 25.34 12.80 10.44
CA SER A 361 26.20 13.96 10.60
C SER A 361 26.51 14.61 9.26
N GLU A 362 26.49 15.94 9.27
CA GLU A 362 26.94 16.77 8.15
C GLU A 362 28.10 17.65 8.62
N HIS A 363 29.00 17.98 7.72
CA HIS A 363 30.21 18.71 8.05
C HIS A 363 29.90 20.07 8.70
N GLY A 364 30.26 20.22 9.97
CA GLY A 364 30.06 21.44 10.74
C GLY A 364 28.74 21.49 11.51
N GLU A 365 27.94 20.42 11.47
CA GLU A 365 26.74 20.25 12.26
C GLU A 365 26.94 19.23 13.40
N ASP A 366 26.09 19.32 14.43
CA ASP A 366 26.07 18.32 15.50
C ASP A 366 25.51 16.98 14.99
N VAL A 367 25.99 15.88 15.57
CA VAL A 367 25.47 14.54 15.25
C VAL A 367 24.02 14.45 15.70
N ARG A 368 23.13 14.06 14.78
CA ARG A 368 21.73 13.77 15.05
C ARG A 368 21.53 12.26 15.16
N THR A 369 20.90 11.81 16.23
CA THR A 369 20.44 10.41 16.36
C THR A 369 18.95 10.33 16.04
N VAL A 370 18.57 9.37 15.21
CA VAL A 370 17.17 9.07 14.88
C VAL A 370 16.92 7.58 15.06
N GLU A 371 15.80 7.23 15.69
CA GLU A 371 15.37 5.85 15.84
C GLU A 371 14.16 5.60 14.93
N ASP A 372 14.08 4.40 14.36
CA ASP A 372 12.95 3.98 13.53
C ASP A 372 12.65 2.50 13.78
N THR A 373 11.41 2.07 13.60
CA THR A 373 11.02 0.65 13.79
C THR A 373 10.15 0.21 12.63
N HIS A 374 10.63 -0.81 11.93
CA HIS A 374 9.98 -1.37 10.76
C HIS A 374 9.27 -2.66 11.18
N VAL A 375 8.08 -2.87 10.62
CA VAL A 375 7.31 -4.10 10.78
C VAL A 375 7.32 -4.80 9.43
N LEU A 376 7.89 -6.00 9.40
CA LEU A 376 8.10 -6.77 8.18
C LEU A 376 7.33 -8.08 8.28
N GLY A 377 6.85 -8.61 7.16
CA GLY A 377 6.17 -9.88 7.07
C GLY A 377 7.14 -11.05 7.14
N LEU A 378 6.79 -12.07 7.93
CA LEU A 378 7.51 -13.33 8.03
C LEU A 378 6.61 -14.47 7.55
N PHE A 379 6.92 -15.01 6.39
CA PHE A 379 6.14 -16.10 5.78
C PHE A 379 7.01 -17.31 5.49
N SER A 380 6.40 -18.49 5.52
CA SER A 380 7.13 -19.72 5.22
C SER A 380 7.42 -19.82 3.73
N ARG A 381 8.44 -20.61 3.37
CA ARG A 381 8.70 -20.98 1.96
C ARG A 381 7.45 -21.58 1.29
N ALA A 382 6.66 -22.35 2.05
CA ALA A 382 5.43 -22.94 1.54
C ALA A 382 4.38 -21.88 1.18
N ASP A 383 4.24 -20.84 2.00
CA ASP A 383 3.32 -19.73 1.72
C ASP A 383 3.71 -18.98 0.44
N TRP A 384 5.00 -18.69 0.26
CA TRP A 384 5.51 -18.04 -0.96
C TRP A 384 5.22 -18.85 -2.21
N LEU A 385 5.52 -20.15 -2.20
CA LEU A 385 5.23 -21.04 -3.33
C LEU A 385 3.72 -21.12 -3.60
N GLU A 386 2.90 -21.28 -2.56
CA GLU A 386 1.45 -21.35 -2.70
C GLU A 386 0.85 -20.08 -3.30
N VAL A 387 1.30 -18.90 -2.87
CA VAL A 387 0.80 -17.63 -3.40
C VAL A 387 1.16 -17.46 -4.87
N ILE A 388 2.38 -17.83 -5.27
CA ILE A 388 2.81 -17.77 -6.68
C ILE A 388 2.02 -18.78 -7.54
N GLU A 389 1.81 -20.00 -7.05
CA GLU A 389 1.01 -21.01 -7.75
C GLU A 389 -0.45 -20.59 -7.92
N ARG A 390 -1.05 -19.99 -6.89
CA ARG A 390 -2.41 -19.45 -6.95
C ARG A 390 -2.57 -18.32 -7.95
N ALA A 391 -1.51 -17.54 -8.20
CA ALA A 391 -1.45 -16.55 -9.27
C ALA A 391 -1.31 -17.18 -10.69
N GLY A 392 -1.28 -18.51 -10.80
CA GLY A 392 -1.24 -19.23 -12.06
C GLY A 392 0.16 -19.39 -12.66
N LEU A 393 1.21 -19.27 -11.84
CA LEU A 393 2.61 -19.39 -12.26
C LEU A 393 3.23 -20.70 -11.75
N ALA A 394 4.20 -21.24 -12.49
CA ALA A 394 5.02 -22.35 -12.00
C ALA A 394 6.05 -21.81 -10.99
N ALA A 395 5.88 -22.15 -9.72
CA ALA A 395 6.69 -21.63 -8.62
C ALA A 395 7.95 -22.48 -8.36
N ALA A 396 9.06 -21.83 -8.01
CA ALA A 396 10.25 -22.50 -7.48
C ALA A 396 11.02 -21.59 -6.52
N ALA A 397 11.65 -22.20 -5.50
CA ALA A 397 12.57 -21.53 -4.58
C ALA A 397 14.02 -21.86 -4.96
N ILE A 398 14.87 -20.85 -4.98
CA ILE A 398 16.28 -20.93 -5.37
C ILE A 398 17.10 -20.31 -4.22
N PRO A 399 18.01 -21.07 -3.59
CA PRO A 399 18.88 -20.50 -2.57
C PRO A 399 19.91 -19.56 -3.20
N PHE A 400 20.22 -18.47 -2.52
CA PHE A 400 21.28 -17.54 -2.90
C PHE A 400 22.39 -17.56 -1.83
N ASP A 401 23.61 -17.89 -2.25
CA ASP A 401 24.79 -17.85 -1.39
C ASP A 401 25.45 -16.47 -1.53
N HIS A 402 25.03 -15.52 -0.69
CA HIS A 402 25.52 -14.14 -0.71
C HIS A 402 26.80 -14.02 0.12
N SER A 403 27.82 -13.34 -0.42
CA SER A 403 29.14 -13.32 0.21
C SER A 403 29.20 -12.52 1.52
N GLU A 404 28.26 -11.60 1.75
CA GLU A 404 28.28 -10.68 2.89
C GLU A 404 27.19 -10.93 3.95
N VAL A 405 26.23 -11.84 3.73
CA VAL A 405 25.22 -12.17 4.75
C VAL A 405 25.47 -13.53 5.40
N SER A 406 25.13 -13.64 6.67
CA SER A 406 25.43 -14.84 7.48
C SER A 406 24.41 -15.97 7.31
N TYR A 407 23.34 -15.73 6.57
CA TYR A 407 22.29 -16.69 6.22
C TYR A 407 22.24 -16.88 4.69
N THR A 408 21.44 -17.84 4.22
CA THR A 408 21.21 -18.07 2.79
C THR A 408 19.84 -17.48 2.44
N PRO A 409 19.78 -16.29 1.80
CA PRO A 409 18.53 -15.76 1.27
C PRO A 409 17.87 -16.75 0.31
N GLU A 410 16.54 -16.70 0.25
CA GLU A 410 15.78 -17.49 -0.71
C GLU A 410 15.11 -16.60 -1.73
N VAL A 411 15.32 -16.96 -2.99
CA VAL A 411 14.72 -16.27 -4.13
C VAL A 411 13.59 -17.14 -4.68
N PHE A 412 12.43 -16.54 -4.85
CA PHE A 412 11.25 -17.20 -5.38
C PHE A 412 11.02 -16.78 -6.82
N THR A 413 10.76 -17.75 -7.67
CA THR A 413 10.44 -17.53 -9.09
C THR A 413 9.03 -17.99 -9.38
N GLY A 414 8.36 -17.28 -10.28
CA GLY A 414 7.08 -17.68 -10.87
C GLY A 414 7.17 -17.59 -12.39
N THR A 415 7.05 -18.71 -13.10
CA THR A 415 7.14 -18.74 -14.57
C THR A 415 5.75 -18.85 -15.21
N SER A 416 5.44 -17.97 -16.16
CA SER A 416 4.24 -18.08 -16.97
C SER A 416 4.41 -19.17 -18.03
N GLU A 417 3.37 -19.97 -18.28
CA GLU A 417 3.40 -20.94 -19.39
C GLU A 417 3.58 -20.20 -20.73
N PRO A 418 4.40 -20.72 -21.66
CA PRO A 418 4.54 -20.15 -22.98
C PRO A 418 3.25 -20.34 -23.78
N ASP A 419 3.04 -19.48 -24.78
CA ASP A 419 1.97 -19.68 -25.75
C ASP A 419 2.16 -21.03 -26.46
N THR A 420 1.29 -22.00 -26.18
CA THR A 420 1.24 -23.26 -26.91
C THR A 420 0.65 -22.99 -28.29
N ALA A 421 1.51 -22.61 -29.24
CA ALA A 421 1.17 -22.43 -30.65
C ALA A 421 0.84 -23.76 -31.34
#